data_AF-Q5P884-F1
#
_entry.id   AF-Q5P884-F1
#
_cell.length_a   1.000
_cell.length_b   1.000
_cell.length_c   1.000
_cell.angle_alpha   90.00
_cell.angle_beta   90.00
_cell.angle_gamma   90.00
#
_symmetry.space_group_name_H-M   'P 1'
#
loop_
_entity.id
_entity.type
_entity.pdbx_description
1 polymer ?
#
loop_
_entity_poly.entity_id
_entity_poly.type
_entity_poly.pdbx_seq_one_letter_code
_entity_poly.pdbx_strand_id
1 'polypeptide(L)'
;MKTQKYAVNQYLIESMLAKVKEGEIAIPEIQRPFVWDGTQVRDLLDSLYQGFPVGYLIAWRNPDVKLKDGSTASGKMILIDGQQRVTALTAAVLGEQVVNKDYKKTRITIAFHPVNERFEVCNTAIRKDSAWIPDVAPVVAPGLLRSYCR
;
A
#
# COMPACT_ATOMS: atom_id res chain seq x y z
N MET A 1 -3.13 -26.34 -27.03
CA MET A 1 -2.52 -25.06 -26.60
C MET A 1 -2.55 -25.01 -25.08
N LYS A 2 -1.43 -24.75 -24.39
CA LYS A 2 -1.44 -24.58 -22.93
C LYS A 2 -2.14 -23.26 -22.61
N THR A 3 -3.36 -23.32 -22.10
CA THR A 3 -4.04 -22.14 -21.54
C THR A 3 -3.20 -21.62 -20.39
N GLN A 4 -2.75 -20.38 -20.48
CA GLN A 4 -1.99 -19.72 -19.42
C GLN A 4 -2.89 -19.64 -18.17
N LYS A 5 -2.54 -20.40 -17.12
CA LYS A 5 -3.35 -20.49 -15.89
C LYS A 5 -3.09 -19.35 -14.90
N TYR A 6 -1.92 -18.72 -14.98
CA TYR A 6 -1.51 -17.60 -14.16
C TYR A 6 -0.48 -16.74 -14.90
N ALA A 7 -0.35 -15.48 -14.50
CA ALA A 7 0.67 -14.54 -14.99
C ALA A 7 1.43 -13.96 -13.81
N VAL A 8 2.75 -13.81 -13.96
CA VAL A 8 3.62 -13.16 -12.98
C VAL A 8 4.08 -11.85 -13.59
N ASN A 9 3.72 -10.74 -12.97
CA ASN A 9 4.03 -9.39 -13.44
C ASN A 9 4.86 -8.67 -12.37
N GLN A 10 5.82 -7.85 -12.81
CA GLN A 10 6.56 -6.94 -11.95
C GLN A 10 5.96 -5.54 -12.07
N TYR A 11 5.54 -4.97 -10.95
CA TYR A 11 5.00 -3.61 -10.88
C TYR A 11 5.84 -2.78 -9.92
N LEU A 12 6.00 -1.50 -10.24
CA LEU A 12 6.50 -0.53 -9.27
C LEU A 12 5.48 -0.40 -8.13
N ILE A 13 5.97 -0.18 -6.91
CA ILE A 13 5.12 -0.04 -5.71
C ILE A 13 4.14 1.11 -5.90
N GLU A 14 4.61 2.24 -6.44
CA GLU A 14 3.76 3.39 -6.75
C GLU A 14 2.62 3.03 -7.71
N SER A 15 2.92 2.32 -8.81
CA SER A 15 1.89 1.89 -9.78
C SER A 15 0.89 0.93 -9.14
N MET A 16 1.33 0.04 -8.26
CA MET A 16 0.43 -0.87 -7.54
C MET A 16 -0.47 -0.12 -6.57
N LEU A 17 0.09 0.82 -5.79
CA LEU A 17 -0.68 1.66 -4.86
C LEU A 17 -1.68 2.57 -5.60
N ALA A 18 -1.30 3.13 -6.76
CA ALA A 18 -2.21 3.90 -7.59
C ALA A 18 -3.43 3.06 -8.03
N LYS A 19 -3.22 1.81 -8.45
CA LYS A 19 -4.30 0.89 -8.83
C LYS A 19 -5.21 0.49 -7.67
N VAL A 20 -4.66 0.30 -6.48
CA VAL A 20 -5.44 0.09 -5.25
C VAL A 20 -6.32 1.30 -4.97
N LYS A 21 -5.72 2.49 -5.07
CA LYS A 21 -6.38 3.77 -4.81
C LYS A 21 -7.49 4.09 -5.82
N GLU A 22 -7.27 3.82 -7.10
CA GLU A 22 -8.26 3.99 -8.17
C GLU A 22 -9.39 2.94 -8.10
N GLY A 23 -9.28 1.96 -7.21
CA GLY A 23 -10.26 0.89 -7.05
C GLY A 23 -10.20 -0.17 -8.17
N GLU A 24 -9.14 -0.16 -8.99
CA GLU A 24 -8.86 -1.23 -9.95
C GLU A 24 -8.51 -2.53 -9.21
N ILE A 25 -7.73 -2.43 -8.13
CA ILE A 25 -7.44 -3.53 -7.21
C ILE A 25 -8.33 -3.37 -5.98
N ALA A 26 -9.40 -4.15 -5.94
CA ALA A 26 -10.26 -4.26 -4.78
C ALA A 26 -9.55 -5.07 -3.69
N ILE A 27 -9.33 -4.46 -2.53
CA ILE A 27 -8.98 -5.15 -1.30
C ILE A 27 -10.30 -5.61 -0.67
N PRO A 28 -10.53 -6.92 -0.49
CA PRO A 28 -11.73 -7.41 0.19
C PRO A 28 -11.74 -6.92 1.65
N GLU A 29 -12.40 -5.79 1.89
CA GLU A 29 -12.51 -5.15 3.22
C GLU A 29 -13.34 -5.99 4.21
N ILE A 30 -14.16 -6.91 3.69
CA ILE A 30 -15.29 -7.52 4.42
C ILE A 30 -14.90 -8.51 5.53
N GLN A 31 -13.64 -8.94 5.71
CA GLN A 31 -13.40 -10.02 6.69
C GLN A 31 -12.14 -10.03 7.57
N ARG A 32 -11.18 -9.09 7.49
CA ARG A 32 -10.10 -9.06 8.50
C ARG A 32 -9.67 -7.65 8.86
N PRO A 33 -9.68 -7.28 10.15
CA PRO A 33 -9.05 -6.06 10.58
C PRO A 33 -7.55 -6.08 10.27
N PHE A 34 -6.95 -4.91 10.18
CA PHE A 34 -5.50 -4.77 10.10
C PHE A 34 -4.88 -5.21 11.43
N VAL A 35 -4.03 -6.23 11.38
CA VAL A 35 -3.45 -6.86 12.57
C VAL A 35 -1.99 -6.48 12.79
N TRP A 36 -1.35 -5.87 11.79
CA TRP A 36 0.03 -5.41 11.94
C TRP A 36 0.11 -4.18 12.85
N ASP A 37 1.14 -4.15 13.68
CA ASP A 37 1.50 -2.97 14.45
C ASP A 37 2.42 -2.02 13.65
N GLY A 38 2.73 -0.87 14.23
CA GLY A 38 3.62 0.11 13.58
C GLY A 38 5.02 -0.44 13.30
N THR A 39 5.52 -1.37 14.12
CA THR A 39 6.86 -1.96 13.98
C THR A 39 6.91 -2.85 12.75
N GLN A 40 5.89 -3.68 12.51
CA GLN A 40 5.80 -4.52 11.32
C GLN A 40 5.69 -3.68 10.04
N VAL A 41 4.98 -2.55 10.11
CA VAL A 41 4.89 -1.59 8.99
C VAL A 41 6.24 -0.92 8.72
N ARG A 42 6.96 -0.50 9.78
CA ARG A 42 8.33 0.02 9.70
C ARG A 42 9.26 -1.00 9.05
N ASP A 43 9.23 -2.25 9.51
CA ASP A 43 10.12 -3.30 9.01
C ASP A 43 9.88 -3.62 7.53
N LEU A 44 8.62 -3.53 7.08
CA LEU A 44 8.30 -3.64 5.66
C LEU A 44 8.90 -2.49 4.85
N LEU A 45 8.79 -1.26 5.32
CA LEU A 45 9.39 -0.10 4.64
C LEU A 45 10.91 -0.17 4.63
N ASP A 46 11.51 -0.57 5.74
CA ASP A 46 12.95 -0.77 5.84
C ASP A 46 13.42 -1.84 4.85
N SER A 47 12.71 -2.96 4.77
CA SER A 47 12.99 -4.02 3.81
C SER A 47 12.92 -3.54 2.36
N LEU A 48 11.93 -2.72 2.04
CA LEU A 48 11.77 -2.13 0.72
C LEU A 48 12.88 -1.14 0.39
N TYR A 49 13.28 -0.31 1.34
CA TYR A 49 14.35 0.67 1.18
C TYR A 49 15.69 -0.01 0.93
N GLN A 50 15.98 -1.08 1.66
CA GLN A 50 17.20 -1.89 1.49
C GLN A 50 17.17 -2.82 0.26
N GLY A 51 16.06 -2.86 -0.48
CA GLY A 51 15.92 -3.69 -1.68
C GLY A 51 15.75 -5.18 -1.39
N PHE A 52 15.35 -5.56 -0.18
CA PHE A 52 15.06 -6.95 0.16
C PHE A 52 13.77 -7.44 -0.53
N PRO A 53 13.72 -8.72 -0.96
CA PRO A 53 12.53 -9.27 -1.58
C PRO A 53 11.39 -9.40 -0.55
N VAL A 54 10.30 -8.66 -0.77
CA VAL A 54 9.12 -8.64 0.11
C VAL A 54 8.04 -9.68 -0.26
N GLY A 55 8.36 -10.60 -1.18
CA GLY A 55 7.48 -11.67 -1.65
C GLY A 55 6.48 -11.24 -2.74
N TYR A 56 5.52 -12.12 -3.05
CA TYR A 56 4.54 -11.91 -4.14
C TYR A 56 3.20 -11.41 -3.61
N LEU A 57 2.46 -10.68 -4.44
CA LEU A 57 1.03 -10.44 -4.24
C LEU A 57 0.25 -11.32 -5.20
N ILE A 58 -0.82 -11.94 -4.71
CA ILE A 58 -1.69 -12.78 -5.54
C ILE A 58 -3.00 -12.06 -5.70
N ALA A 59 -3.39 -11.85 -6.95
CA ALA A 59 -4.65 -11.22 -7.27
C ALA A 59 -5.37 -11.99 -8.36
N TRP A 60 -6.70 -12.00 -8.28
CA TRP A 60 -7.58 -12.60 -9.27
C TRP A 60 -8.17 -11.48 -10.13
N ARG A 61 -7.95 -11.56 -11.44
CA ARG A 61 -8.52 -10.60 -12.41
C ARG A 61 -9.77 -11.21 -13.05
N ASN A 62 -10.88 -10.50 -12.94
CA ASN A 62 -12.09 -10.86 -13.69
C ASN A 62 -11.87 -10.73 -15.20
N PRO A 63 -12.52 -11.54 -16.03
CA PRO A 63 -12.42 -11.41 -17.48
C PRO A 63 -12.92 -10.05 -17.95
N ASP A 64 -12.24 -9.51 -18.97
CA ASP A 64 -12.63 -8.24 -19.57
C ASP A 64 -13.94 -8.40 -20.35
N VAL A 65 -14.87 -7.46 -20.17
CA VAL A 65 -16.19 -7.50 -20.80
C VAL A 65 -16.22 -6.52 -21.97
N LYS A 66 -16.57 -7.00 -23.16
CA LYS A 66 -16.82 -6.15 -24.31
C LYS A 66 -18.17 -5.46 -24.16
N LEU A 67 -18.17 -4.13 -24.19
CA LEU A 67 -19.36 -3.31 -24.13
C LEU A 67 -19.97 -3.18 -25.53
N LYS A 68 -21.27 -2.83 -25.58
CA LYS A 68 -22.03 -2.71 -26.83
C LYS A 68 -21.54 -1.56 -27.73
N ASP A 69 -20.78 -0.63 -27.18
CA ASP A 69 -20.14 0.48 -27.90
C ASP A 69 -18.79 0.10 -28.53
N GLY A 70 -18.34 -1.15 -28.39
CA GLY A 70 -17.07 -1.64 -28.92
C GLY A 70 -15.87 -1.42 -27.98
N SER A 71 -16.06 -0.71 -26.86
CA SER A 71 -15.04 -0.57 -25.82
C SER A 71 -14.93 -1.85 -24.96
N THR A 72 -13.78 -2.06 -24.32
CA THR A 72 -13.56 -3.18 -23.43
C THR A 72 -13.43 -2.67 -22.00
N ALA A 73 -14.34 -3.08 -21.12
CA ALA A 73 -14.25 -2.79 -19.70
C ALA A 73 -13.26 -3.78 -19.06
N SER A 74 -12.15 -3.24 -18.54
CA SER A 74 -11.16 -4.04 -17.80
C SER A 74 -11.81 -4.64 -16.56
N GLY A 75 -11.67 -5.95 -16.38
CA GLY A 75 -12.20 -6.63 -15.20
C GLY A 75 -11.49 -6.16 -13.92
N LYS A 76 -12.26 -5.94 -12.85
CA LYS A 76 -11.70 -5.62 -11.52
C LYS A 76 -10.75 -6.72 -11.04
N MET A 77 -9.65 -6.30 -10.43
CA MET A 77 -8.69 -7.20 -9.80
C MET A 77 -9.01 -7.31 -8.31
N ILE A 78 -9.07 -8.52 -7.78
CA ILE A 78 -9.36 -8.79 -6.37
C ILE A 78 -8.09 -9.33 -5.72
N LEU A 79 -7.60 -8.66 -4.68
CA LEU A 79 -6.43 -9.12 -3.94
C LEU A 79 -6.78 -10.37 -3.12
N ILE A 80 -6.09 -11.48 -3.41
CA ILE A 80 -6.28 -12.78 -2.75
C ILE A 80 -5.28 -12.97 -1.61
N ASP A 81 -4.04 -12.51 -1.79
CA ASP A 81 -2.97 -12.60 -0.79
C ASP A 81 -2.15 -11.31 -0.73
N GLY A 82 -1.50 -11.07 0.41
CA GLY A 82 -0.68 -9.89 0.68
C GLY A 82 -1.49 -8.68 1.15
N GLN A 83 -2.73 -8.88 1.59
CA GLN A 83 -3.62 -7.83 2.09
C GLN A 83 -2.96 -6.95 3.16
N GLN A 84 -2.28 -7.55 4.15
CA GLN A 84 -1.63 -6.78 5.22
C GLN A 84 -0.46 -5.93 4.69
N ARG A 85 0.32 -6.44 3.73
CA ARG A 85 1.43 -5.69 3.11
C ARG A 85 0.92 -4.51 2.29
N VAL A 86 -0.10 -4.72 1.45
CA VAL A 86 -0.70 -3.63 0.67
C VAL A 86 -1.30 -2.59 1.61
N THR A 87 -2.05 -3.01 2.63
CA THR A 87 -2.64 -2.10 3.62
C THR A 87 -1.58 -1.32 4.40
N ALA A 88 -0.48 -1.97 4.79
CA ALA A 88 0.65 -1.32 5.45
C ALA A 88 1.28 -0.22 4.59
N LEU A 89 1.47 -0.49 3.29
CA LEU A 89 2.00 0.49 2.34
C LEU A 89 1.03 1.64 2.11
N THR A 90 -0.26 1.36 1.94
CA THR A 90 -1.29 2.39 1.84
C THR A 90 -1.30 3.27 3.10
N ALA A 91 -1.24 2.68 4.29
CA ALA A 91 -1.23 3.40 5.55
C ALA A 91 0.01 4.31 5.70
N ALA A 92 1.20 3.78 5.43
CA ALA A 92 2.45 4.49 5.69
C ALA A 92 2.85 5.44 4.56
N VAL A 93 2.58 5.10 3.30
CA VAL A 93 2.98 5.88 2.13
C VAL A 93 1.90 6.86 1.70
N LEU A 94 0.62 6.46 1.74
CA LEU A 94 -0.50 7.35 1.41
C LEU A 94 -1.07 8.07 2.64
N GLY A 95 -0.66 7.67 3.85
CA GLY A 95 -1.09 8.29 5.10
C GLY A 95 -2.53 7.95 5.49
N GLU A 96 -3.14 6.93 4.86
CA GLU A 96 -4.52 6.52 5.11
C GLU A 96 -4.70 5.90 6.49
N GLN A 97 -5.92 6.04 7.04
CA GLN A 97 -6.28 5.40 8.30
C GLN A 97 -6.66 3.94 8.06
N VAL A 98 -6.22 3.06 8.96
CA VAL A 98 -6.55 1.63 8.94
C VAL A 98 -7.44 1.26 10.11
N VAL A 99 -8.32 0.29 9.91
CA VAL A 99 -9.13 -0.28 10.99
C VAL A 99 -8.34 -1.41 11.64
N ASN A 100 -7.92 -1.23 12.89
CA ASN A 100 -7.12 -2.21 13.62
C ASN A 100 -7.98 -3.40 14.12
N LYS A 101 -7.35 -4.39 14.75
CA LYS A 101 -8.02 -5.55 15.36
C LYS A 101 -9.12 -5.23 16.39
N ASP A 102 -9.08 -4.04 16.97
CA ASP A 102 -10.09 -3.54 17.92
C ASP A 102 -11.20 -2.74 17.23
N TYR A 103 -11.28 -2.81 15.89
CA TYR A 103 -12.19 -2.05 15.03
C TYR A 103 -12.07 -0.52 15.18
N LYS A 104 -10.90 -0.03 15.60
CA LYS A 104 -10.61 1.40 15.72
C LYS A 104 -9.86 1.89 14.49
N LYS A 105 -10.29 3.04 13.96
CA LYS A 105 -9.52 3.78 12.97
C LYS A 105 -8.26 4.32 13.63
N THR A 106 -7.11 3.88 13.15
CA THR A 106 -5.80 4.32 13.61
C THR A 106 -4.97 4.81 12.44
N ARG A 107 -4.11 5.80 12.70
CA ARG A 107 -3.14 6.30 11.72
C ARG A 107 -1.77 5.78 12.10
N ILE A 108 -1.14 5.05 11.20
CA ILE A 108 0.22 4.56 11.38
C ILE A 108 1.16 5.57 10.74
N THR A 109 1.97 6.22 11.56
CA THR A 109 2.92 7.21 11.08
C THR A 109 4.32 6.63 11.23
N ILE A 110 5.02 6.49 10.11
CA ILE A 110 6.42 6.08 10.08
C ILE A 110 7.27 7.31 9.80
N ALA A 111 8.29 7.50 10.62
CA ALA A 111 9.29 8.54 10.50
C ALA A 111 10.53 8.01 9.78
N PHE A 112 11.28 8.91 9.15
CA PHE A 112 12.52 8.58 8.45
C PHE A 112 13.65 9.52 8.88
N HIS A 113 14.83 8.95 9.14
CA HIS A 113 16.03 9.69 9.45
C HIS A 113 16.92 9.76 8.20
N PRO A 114 17.01 10.91 7.49
CA PRO A 114 17.71 10.99 6.21
C PRO A 114 19.21 10.73 6.28
N VAL A 115 19.89 11.11 7.38
CA VAL A 115 21.35 10.89 7.51
C VAL A 115 21.70 9.44 7.83
N ASN A 116 20.88 8.78 8.65
CA ASN A 116 21.11 7.40 9.10
C ASN A 116 20.33 6.37 8.28
N GLU A 117 19.58 6.83 7.29
CA GLU A 117 18.74 6.04 6.37
C GLU A 117 17.89 4.96 7.06
N ARG A 118 17.26 5.32 8.18
CA ARG A 118 16.44 4.38 8.98
C ARG A 118 15.01 4.86 9.17
N PHE A 119 14.11 3.90 9.27
CA PHE A 119 12.70 4.13 9.61
C PHE A 119 12.45 3.89 11.10
N GLU A 120 11.52 4.63 11.69
CA GLU A 120 11.00 4.35 13.03
C GLU A 120 9.51 4.65 13.14
N VAL A 121 8.84 3.98 14.09
CA VAL A 121 7.45 4.33 14.43
C VAL A 121 7.44 5.70 15.09
N CYS A 122 6.70 6.64 14.52
CA CYS A 122 6.68 8.02 14.98
C CYS A 122 6.12 8.13 16.41
N ASN A 123 6.88 8.76 17.30
CA ASN A 123 6.50 9.03 18.68
C ASN A 123 6.74 10.51 19.03
N THR A 124 6.38 10.92 20.25
CA THR A 124 6.50 12.31 20.71
C THR A 124 7.94 12.83 20.71
N ALA A 125 8.94 11.97 20.95
CA ALA A 125 10.34 12.37 20.94
C ALA A 125 10.82 12.64 19.51
N ILE A 126 10.53 11.72 18.58
CA ILE A 126 10.85 11.84 17.16
C ILE A 126 10.20 13.08 16.55
N ARG A 127 8.96 13.42 16.92
CA ARG A 127 8.28 14.64 16.43
C ARG A 127 8.96 15.95 16.83
N LYS A 128 9.73 15.94 17.92
CA LYS A 128 10.44 17.13 18.42
C LYS A 128 11.88 17.21 17.91
N ASP A 129 12.38 16.13 17.35
CA ASP A 129 13.74 16.03 16.84
C ASP A 129 13.79 16.44 15.36
N SER A 130 14.45 17.55 15.07
CA SER A 130 14.58 18.10 13.70
C SER A 130 15.42 17.22 12.78
N ALA A 131 16.17 16.24 13.31
CA ALA A 131 16.91 15.28 12.49
C ALA A 131 15.97 14.28 11.79
N TRP A 132 14.71 14.17 12.23
CA TRP A 132 13.73 13.24 11.66
C TRP A 132 12.72 13.93 10.77
N ILE A 133 12.35 13.24 9.70
CA ILE A 133 11.10 13.48 8.99
C ILE A 133 10.03 12.69 9.75
N PRO A 134 9.09 13.34 10.47
CA PRO A 134 8.21 12.65 11.40
C PRO A 134 7.11 11.83 10.72
N ASP A 135 6.86 12.04 9.42
CA ASP A 135 5.87 11.34 8.62
C ASP A 135 6.39 11.26 7.17
N VAL A 136 6.56 10.05 6.65
CA VAL A 136 7.04 9.82 5.28
C VAL A 136 5.95 10.03 4.22
N ALA A 137 4.67 9.91 4.58
CA ALA A 137 3.57 9.98 3.61
C ALA A 137 3.55 11.28 2.76
N PRO A 138 3.73 12.48 3.34
CA PRO A 138 3.73 13.73 2.58
C PRO A 138 4.92 13.85 1.62
N VAL A 139 6.02 13.16 1.93
CA VAL A 139 7.30 13.25 1.20
C VAL A 139 7.32 12.28 0.03
N VAL A 140 6.77 11.07 0.22
CA VAL A 140 6.79 10.02 -0.80
C VAL A 140 5.64 10.17 -1.79
N ALA A 141 4.49 10.70 -1.37
CA ALA A 141 3.30 10.84 -2.23
C ALA A 141 2.85 12.30 -2.49
N PRO A 142 3.73 13.28 -2.79
CA PRO A 142 3.31 14.67 -2.96
C PRO A 142 2.38 14.85 -4.17
N GLY A 143 2.57 14.05 -5.24
CA GLY A 143 1.70 14.02 -6.42
C GLY A 143 0.44 13.18 -6.25
N LEU A 144 0.55 12.05 -5.55
CA LEU A 144 -0.60 11.17 -5.29
C LEU A 144 -1.61 11.84 -4.34
N LEU A 145 -1.18 12.64 -3.37
CA LEU A 145 -2.08 13.36 -2.46
C LEU A 145 -2.72 14.59 -3.11
N ARG A 146 -2.09 15.20 -4.13
CA ARG A 146 -2.63 16.39 -4.83
C ARG A 146 -3.83 16.09 -5.73
N SER A 147 -3.95 14.88 -6.28
CA SER A 147 -5.14 14.45 -7.02
C SER A 147 -6.38 14.24 -6.13
N TYR A 148 -6.26 14.46 -4.83
CA TYR A 148 -7.29 14.20 -3.81
C TYR A 148 -7.92 15.46 -3.17
N CYS A 149 -7.55 16.67 -3.61
CA CYS A 149 -8.25 17.92 -3.23
C CYS A 149 -9.18 18.41 -4.34
N ARG A 150 -10.05 17.54 -4.86
CA ARG A 150 -11.16 17.92 -5.73
C ARG A 150 -12.45 17.22 -5.33
#